data_AF-A0AAJ0IYZ5-F1
#
_entry.id   AF-A0AAJ0IYZ5-F1
#
_cell.length_a   1.000
_cell.length_b   1.000
_cell.length_c   1.000
_cell.angle_alpha   90.00
_cell.angle_beta   90.00
_cell.angle_gamma   90.00
#
_symmetry.space_group_name_H-M   'P 1'
#
loop_
_entity.id
_entity.type
_entity.pdbx_description
1 polymer ?
#
loop_
_entity_poly.entity_id
_entity_poly.type
_entity_poly.pdbx_seq_one_letter_code
_entity_poly.pdbx_strand_id
1 'polypeptide(L)'
;GYTEPDPRDDLSGVDVARKLVILAREAGRAISLEDVNVESLVPEALRQASVEDFMARLHEVDATFARRLADARARGNVLRYVAQLPPDRAPSVGLVELPADHAFANLRLTDNVVQFTTRRYCENPLVVQGPGAGPEVTAAGVFADLLRVAAGEGARL
;
A
#
# COMPACT_ATOMS: atom_id res chain seq x y z
N GLY A 1 -15.38 5.20 -9.78
CA GLY A 1 -14.09 5.91 -9.83
C GLY A 1 -13.04 4.99 -9.26
N TYR A 2 -11.76 5.23 -9.54
CA TYR A 2 -10.67 4.47 -8.92
C TYR A 2 -10.42 4.88 -7.45
N THR A 3 -11.06 5.93 -6.99
CA THR A 3 -11.02 6.43 -5.61
C THR A 3 -12.35 6.18 -4.90
N GLU A 4 -12.30 6.22 -3.58
CA GLU A 4 -13.47 6.39 -2.72
C GLU A 4 -14.22 7.71 -3.04
N PRO A 5 -15.49 7.86 -2.60
CA PRO A 5 -16.25 9.10 -2.76
C PRO A 5 -15.53 10.33 -2.20
N ASP A 6 -14.74 10.13 -1.14
CA ASP A 6 -13.79 11.09 -0.61
C ASP A 6 -12.35 10.63 -0.90
N PRO A 7 -11.64 11.23 -1.86
CA PRO A 7 -10.27 10.83 -2.23
C PRO A 7 -9.25 10.95 -1.08
N ARG A 8 -9.59 11.70 -0.02
CA ARG A 8 -8.71 11.83 1.15
C ARG A 8 -8.56 10.50 1.89
N ASP A 9 -9.56 9.64 1.84
CA ASP A 9 -9.49 8.33 2.50
C ASP A 9 -8.39 7.46 1.87
N ASP A 10 -8.29 7.46 0.54
CA ASP A 10 -7.20 6.79 -0.19
C ASP A 10 -5.84 7.46 0.04
N LEU A 11 -5.80 8.79 -0.04
CA LEU A 11 -4.57 9.58 0.06
C LEU A 11 -4.01 9.68 1.49
N SER A 12 -4.82 9.35 2.51
CA SER A 12 -4.40 9.35 3.91
C SER A 12 -3.33 8.31 4.23
N GLY A 13 -3.29 7.21 3.46
CA GLY A 13 -2.44 6.05 3.73
C GLY A 13 -2.94 5.10 4.81
N VAL A 14 -4.09 5.36 5.42
CA VAL A 14 -4.62 4.56 6.54
C VAL A 14 -4.97 3.13 6.11
N ASP A 15 -5.53 2.94 4.91
CA ASP A 15 -5.81 1.60 4.37
C ASP A 15 -4.52 0.77 4.22
N VAL A 16 -3.47 1.39 3.67
CA VAL A 16 -2.16 0.76 3.51
C VAL A 16 -1.52 0.43 4.86
N ALA A 17 -1.66 1.30 5.86
CA ALA A 17 -1.19 1.06 7.21
C ALA A 17 -1.94 -0.10 7.90
N ARG A 18 -3.26 -0.21 7.71
CA ARG A 18 -4.05 -1.35 8.22
C ARG A 18 -3.56 -2.67 7.62
N LYS A 19 -3.30 -2.69 6.30
CA LYS A 19 -2.73 -3.86 5.60
C LYS A 19 -1.34 -4.22 6.15
N LEU A 20 -0.49 -3.22 6.41
CA LEU A 20 0.82 -3.43 7.02
C LEU A 20 0.73 -4.06 8.42
N VAL A 21 -0.18 -3.58 9.26
CA VAL A 21 -0.39 -4.12 10.61
C VAL A 21 -0.87 -5.58 10.57
N ILE A 22 -1.78 -5.92 9.65
CA ILE A 22 -2.20 -7.31 9.44
C ILE A 22 -1.00 -8.17 9.06
N LEU A 23 -0.24 -7.78 8.04
CA LEU A 23 0.95 -8.52 7.59
C LEU A 23 2.01 -8.66 8.68
N ALA A 24 2.21 -7.62 9.49
CA ALA A 24 3.16 -7.64 10.60
C ALA A 24 2.75 -8.67 11.67
N ARG A 25 1.45 -8.72 12.00
CA ARG A 25 0.90 -9.68 12.96
C ARG A 25 1.00 -11.11 12.44
N GLU A 26 0.69 -11.35 11.17
CA GLU A 26 0.90 -12.64 10.51
C GLU A 26 2.38 -13.06 10.51
N ALA A 27 3.30 -12.09 10.46
CA ALA A 27 4.74 -12.32 10.59
C ALA A 27 5.23 -12.44 12.06
N GLY A 28 4.33 -12.47 13.03
CA GLY A 28 4.64 -12.63 14.46
C GLY A 28 5.05 -11.35 15.18
N ARG A 29 4.85 -10.16 14.59
CA ARG A 29 5.10 -8.86 15.23
C ARG A 29 3.80 -8.25 15.73
N ALA A 30 3.65 -8.20 17.05
CA ALA A 30 2.49 -7.58 17.68
C ALA A 30 2.62 -6.05 17.68
N ILE A 31 2.19 -5.41 16.58
CA ILE A 31 2.13 -3.95 16.45
C ILE A 31 0.67 -3.48 16.30
N SER A 32 0.44 -2.21 16.55
CA SER A 32 -0.82 -1.49 16.29
C SER A 32 -0.61 -0.42 15.22
N LEU A 33 -1.70 0.30 14.88
CA LEU A 33 -1.61 1.41 13.93
C LEU A 33 -0.79 2.59 14.48
N GLU A 34 -0.77 2.79 15.81
CA GLU A 34 -0.01 3.88 16.41
C GLU A 34 1.52 3.67 16.35
N ASP A 35 1.95 2.44 16.11
CA ASP A 35 3.36 2.09 15.90
C ASP A 35 3.84 2.38 14.46
N VAL A 36 2.94 2.69 13.54
CA VAL A 36 3.25 2.87 12.11
C VAL A 36 3.41 4.36 11.79
N ASN A 37 4.58 4.75 11.30
CA ASN A 37 4.79 6.10 10.77
C ASN A 37 4.12 6.24 9.40
N VAL A 38 3.02 7.00 9.30
CA VAL A 38 2.27 7.19 8.04
C VAL A 38 2.48 8.59 7.49
N GLU A 39 3.08 8.70 6.30
CA GLU A 39 3.14 9.94 5.52
C GLU A 39 1.85 10.12 4.72
N SER A 40 0.89 10.88 5.26
CA SER A 40 -0.32 11.22 4.51
C SER A 40 0.01 12.09 3.28
N LEU A 41 -0.58 11.74 2.14
CA LEU A 41 -0.53 12.56 0.92
C LEU A 41 -1.56 13.71 0.95
N VAL A 42 -2.45 13.73 1.95
CA VAL A 42 -3.42 14.80 2.18
C VAL A 42 -2.73 15.96 2.94
N PRO A 43 -2.62 17.15 2.33
CA PRO A 43 -1.99 18.31 2.98
C PRO A 43 -2.76 18.69 4.24
N GLU A 44 -2.05 19.07 5.31
CA GLU A 44 -2.66 19.44 6.61
C GLU A 44 -3.80 20.46 6.44
N ALA A 45 -3.56 21.49 5.63
CA ALA A 45 -4.51 22.57 5.38
C ALA A 45 -5.82 22.12 4.69
N LEU A 46 -5.83 20.93 4.09
CA LEU A 46 -6.98 20.40 3.34
C LEU A 46 -7.65 19.20 4.03
N ARG A 47 -7.12 18.70 5.16
CA ARG A 47 -7.69 17.54 5.85
C ARG A 47 -9.11 17.79 6.35
N GLN A 48 -9.38 19.00 6.86
CA GLN A 48 -10.68 19.39 7.41
C GLN A 48 -11.56 20.15 6.40
N ALA A 49 -11.13 20.27 5.13
CA ALA A 49 -11.89 20.95 4.09
C ALA A 49 -13.16 20.15 3.72
N SER A 50 -14.10 20.76 2.99
CA SER A 50 -15.13 19.97 2.30
C SER A 50 -14.50 19.17 1.15
N VAL A 51 -15.18 18.13 0.64
CA VAL A 51 -14.69 17.38 -0.53
C VAL A 51 -14.55 18.30 -1.75
N GLU A 52 -15.49 19.24 -1.93
CA GLU A 52 -15.46 20.22 -3.01
C GLU A 52 -14.24 21.14 -2.90
N ASP A 53 -13.98 21.69 -1.71
CA ASP A 53 -12.81 22.55 -1.45
C ASP A 53 -11.50 21.77 -1.58
N PHE A 54 -11.46 20.52 -1.12
CA PHE A 54 -10.31 19.64 -1.28
C PHE A 54 -9.97 19.47 -2.76
N MET A 55 -10.97 19.15 -3.59
CA MET A 55 -10.79 18.98 -5.03
C MET A 55 -10.40 20.28 -5.73
N ALA A 56 -11.00 21.41 -5.33
CA ALA A 56 -10.68 22.72 -5.90
C ALA A 56 -9.23 23.14 -5.59
N ARG A 57 -8.70 22.76 -4.43
CA ARG A 57 -7.38 23.18 -3.92
C ARG A 57 -6.30 22.13 -4.05
N LEU A 58 -6.61 20.95 -4.59
CA LEU A 58 -5.65 19.85 -4.74
C LEU A 58 -4.40 20.27 -5.55
N HIS A 59 -4.58 21.15 -6.53
CA HIS A 59 -3.51 21.69 -7.37
C HIS A 59 -2.44 22.48 -6.59
N GLU A 60 -2.75 22.94 -5.38
CA GLU A 60 -1.81 23.69 -4.52
C GLU A 60 -0.56 22.87 -4.16
N VAL A 61 -0.64 21.53 -4.20
CA VAL A 61 0.49 20.65 -3.87
C VAL A 61 1.19 20.03 -5.08
N ASP A 62 0.70 20.27 -6.28
CA ASP A 62 1.26 19.72 -7.53
C ASP A 62 2.74 20.07 -7.69
N ALA A 63 3.11 21.33 -7.41
CA ALA A 63 4.50 21.77 -7.54
C ALA A 63 5.46 20.99 -6.63
N THR A 64 5.00 20.64 -5.42
CA THR A 64 5.80 19.86 -4.46
C THR A 64 6.04 18.44 -4.96
N PHE A 65 4.98 17.77 -5.42
CA PHE A 65 5.08 16.40 -5.93
C PHE A 65 5.79 16.34 -7.29
N ALA A 66 5.59 17.32 -8.16
CA ALA A 66 6.27 17.44 -9.44
C ALA A 66 7.79 17.57 -9.25
N ARG A 67 8.23 18.38 -8.26
CA ARG A 67 9.65 18.48 -7.91
C ARG A 67 10.20 17.15 -7.39
N ARG A 68 9.52 16.51 -6.42
CA ARG A 68 9.93 15.19 -5.91
C ARG A 68 10.05 14.15 -7.04
N LEU A 69 9.11 14.15 -7.97
CA LEU A 69 9.10 13.26 -9.13
C LEU A 69 10.26 13.58 -10.10
N ALA A 70 10.52 14.85 -10.38
CA ALA A 70 11.62 15.27 -11.23
C ALA A 70 12.98 14.87 -10.62
N ASP A 71 13.15 15.08 -9.32
CA ASP A 71 14.37 14.72 -8.59
C ASP A 71 14.61 13.20 -8.62
N ALA A 72 13.57 12.39 -8.40
CA ALA A 72 13.66 10.93 -8.49
C ALA A 72 14.03 10.47 -9.91
N ARG A 73 13.38 11.06 -10.93
CA ARG A 73 13.68 10.75 -12.35
C ARG A 73 15.11 11.13 -12.73
N ALA A 74 15.63 12.25 -12.23
CA ALA A 74 17.00 12.67 -12.47
C ALA A 74 18.02 11.67 -11.90
N ARG A 75 17.65 10.90 -10.88
CA ARG A 75 18.44 9.80 -10.31
C ARG A 75 18.16 8.43 -10.95
N GLY A 76 17.33 8.37 -11.99
CA GLY A 76 16.94 7.11 -12.64
C GLY A 76 15.94 6.28 -11.82
N ASN A 77 15.25 6.90 -10.87
CA ASN A 77 14.34 6.25 -9.94
C ASN A 77 12.88 6.62 -10.20
N VAL A 78 11.97 5.90 -9.54
CA VAL A 78 10.53 6.13 -9.55
C VAL A 78 10.00 6.35 -8.13
N LEU A 79 8.87 7.05 -8.01
CA LEU A 79 8.17 7.22 -6.73
C LEU A 79 7.06 6.18 -6.59
N ARG A 80 7.01 5.52 -5.44
CA ARG A 80 5.95 4.56 -5.08
C ARG A 80 5.49 4.80 -3.65
N TYR A 81 4.19 4.67 -3.40
CA TYR A 81 3.65 4.73 -2.04
C TYR A 81 3.67 3.33 -1.44
N VAL A 82 4.51 3.12 -0.41
CA VAL A 82 4.90 1.77 0.03
C VAL A 82 4.80 1.65 1.55
N ALA A 83 4.28 0.50 1.99
CA ALA A 83 4.39 0.03 3.36
C ALA A 83 5.69 -0.78 3.57
N GLN A 84 6.42 -0.50 4.64
CA GLN A 84 7.68 -1.16 4.98
C GLN A 84 7.65 -1.67 6.42
N LEU A 85 8.13 -2.91 6.60
CA LEU A 85 8.31 -3.57 7.89
C LEU A 85 9.77 -4.06 8.04
N PRO A 86 10.74 -3.14 8.15
CA PRO A 86 12.13 -3.51 8.36
C PRO A 86 12.32 -4.20 9.72
N PRO A 87 13.34 -5.08 9.88
CA PRO A 87 13.50 -5.83 11.09
C PRO A 87 13.90 -4.99 12.31
N ASP A 88 14.61 -3.89 12.06
CA ASP A 88 15.38 -3.07 13.00
C ASP A 88 14.93 -1.61 13.05
N ARG A 89 13.87 -1.22 12.32
CA ARG A 89 13.33 0.14 12.29
C ARG A 89 11.82 0.13 12.49
N ALA A 90 11.28 1.28 12.86
CA ALA A 90 9.84 1.45 12.99
C ALA A 90 9.13 1.16 11.65
N PRO A 91 7.97 0.46 11.67
CA PRO A 91 7.14 0.31 10.48
C PRO A 91 6.76 1.67 9.90
N SER A 92 6.67 1.76 8.57
CA SER A 92 6.34 3.02 7.91
C SER A 92 5.52 2.82 6.64
N VAL A 93 4.68 3.80 6.33
CA VAL A 93 3.95 3.92 5.07
C VAL A 93 4.22 5.30 4.51
N GLY A 94 4.64 5.40 3.26
CA GLY A 94 4.89 6.71 2.66
C GLY A 94 5.40 6.64 1.23
N LEU A 95 5.65 7.81 0.66
CA LEU A 95 6.18 7.96 -0.69
C LEU A 95 7.69 7.74 -0.67
N VAL A 96 8.13 6.70 -1.37
CA VAL A 96 9.54 6.31 -1.43
C VAL A 96 10.05 6.29 -2.85
N GLU A 97 11.35 6.55 -2.96
CA GLU A 97 12.09 6.49 -4.19
C GLU A 97 12.71 5.10 -4.36
N LEU A 98 12.46 4.47 -5.50
CA LEU A 98 12.93 3.14 -5.82
C LEU A 98 13.65 3.13 -7.18
N PRO A 99 14.70 2.32 -7.34
CA PRO A 99 15.31 2.06 -8.64
C PRO A 99 14.27 1.67 -9.70
N ALA A 100 14.48 2.07 -10.96
CA ALA A 100 13.55 1.74 -12.04
C ALA A 100 13.45 0.23 -12.34
N ASP A 101 14.45 -0.54 -11.94
CA ASP A 101 14.49 -2.01 -12.03
C ASP A 101 13.95 -2.71 -10.76
N HIS A 102 13.55 -1.95 -9.73
CA HIS A 102 12.96 -2.52 -8.52
C HIS A 102 11.64 -3.24 -8.83
N ALA A 103 11.32 -4.31 -8.10
CA ALA A 103 10.11 -5.10 -8.31
C ALA A 103 8.81 -4.25 -8.29
N PHE A 104 8.79 -3.21 -7.47
CA PHE A 104 7.64 -2.30 -7.31
C PHE A 104 7.59 -1.20 -8.38
N ALA A 105 8.63 -1.06 -9.20
CA ALA A 105 8.67 -0.05 -10.25
C ALA A 105 7.74 -0.40 -11.43
N ASN A 106 7.50 -1.69 -11.68
CA ASN A 106 6.82 -2.15 -12.90
C ASN A 106 5.41 -2.71 -12.66
N LEU A 107 4.65 -2.04 -11.77
CA LEU A 107 3.24 -2.37 -11.52
C LEU A 107 2.35 -1.94 -12.68
N ARG A 108 1.38 -2.79 -13.02
CA ARG A 108 0.39 -2.51 -14.06
C ARG A 108 -0.94 -2.16 -13.41
N LEU A 109 -1.56 -1.07 -13.88
CA LEU A 109 -2.92 -0.68 -13.49
C LEU A 109 -3.12 -0.64 -11.96
N THR A 110 -3.95 -1.53 -11.43
CA THR A 110 -4.35 -1.66 -10.02
C THR A 110 -3.70 -2.86 -9.35
N ASP A 111 -2.57 -3.34 -9.87
CA ASP A 111 -1.81 -4.40 -9.23
C ASP A 111 -1.28 -3.94 -7.86
N ASN A 112 -1.51 -4.78 -6.85
CA ASN A 112 -0.76 -4.71 -5.61
C ASN A 112 0.45 -5.64 -5.69
N VAL A 113 1.50 -5.30 -4.96
CA VAL A 113 2.71 -6.12 -4.84
C VAL A 113 3.15 -6.19 -3.39
N VAL A 114 3.59 -7.37 -2.97
CA VAL A 114 4.20 -7.61 -1.67
C VAL A 114 5.50 -8.35 -1.87
N GLN A 115 6.57 -7.88 -1.22
CA GLN A 115 7.88 -8.51 -1.24
C GLN A 115 8.24 -9.03 0.15
N PHE A 116 8.56 -10.31 0.24
CA PHE A 116 8.99 -10.97 1.47
C PHE A 116 10.47 -11.28 1.42
N THR A 117 11.21 -10.76 2.40
CA THR A 117 12.60 -11.16 2.65
C THR A 117 12.61 -12.00 3.92
N THR A 118 13.14 -13.22 3.83
CA THR A 118 13.17 -14.17 4.95
C THR A 118 14.53 -14.84 5.05
N ARG A 119 14.76 -15.67 6.06
CA ARG A 119 15.99 -16.47 6.16
C ARG A 119 16.20 -17.39 4.94
N ARG A 120 15.13 -17.87 4.31
CA ARG A 120 15.20 -18.75 3.12
C ARG A 120 15.20 -17.96 1.81
N TYR A 121 14.55 -16.80 1.80
CA TYR A 121 14.46 -15.88 0.68
C TYR A 121 15.24 -14.60 1.00
N CYS A 122 16.55 -14.75 1.28
CA CYS A 122 17.43 -13.64 1.67
C CYS A 122 18.21 -13.07 0.49
N GLU A 123 18.61 -13.91 -0.47
CA GLU A 123 19.32 -13.48 -1.69
C GLU A 123 18.35 -13.08 -2.81
N ASN A 124 17.22 -13.79 -2.92
CA ASN A 124 16.16 -13.52 -3.88
C ASN A 124 14.81 -13.41 -3.15
N PRO A 125 14.33 -12.20 -2.84
CA PRO A 125 13.06 -12.00 -2.15
C PRO A 125 11.86 -12.59 -2.91
N LEU A 126 10.89 -13.13 -2.18
CA LEU A 126 9.64 -13.61 -2.78
C LEU A 126 8.75 -12.42 -3.11
N VAL A 127 8.40 -12.25 -4.38
CA VAL A 127 7.48 -11.20 -4.85
C VAL A 127 6.13 -11.83 -5.22
N VAL A 128 5.06 -11.33 -4.62
CA VAL A 128 3.68 -11.68 -4.96
C VAL A 128 3.03 -10.44 -5.55
N GLN A 129 2.61 -10.52 -6.81
CA GLN A 129 1.97 -9.43 -7.54
C GLN A 129 0.67 -9.92 -8.20
N GLY A 130 -0.34 -9.07 -8.20
CA GLY A 130 -1.57 -9.29 -8.95
C GLY A 130 -2.63 -8.22 -8.64
N PRO A 131 -3.82 -8.33 -9.22
CA PRO A 131 -4.88 -7.35 -9.03
C PRO A 131 -5.21 -7.17 -7.55
N GLY A 132 -5.06 -5.93 -7.07
CA GLY A 132 -5.24 -5.58 -5.68
C GLY A 132 -6.67 -5.22 -5.28
N ALA A 133 -7.50 -4.93 -6.28
CA ALA A 133 -8.89 -4.53 -6.15
C ALA A 133 -9.69 -5.01 -7.36
N GLY A 134 -10.96 -5.34 -7.14
CA GLY A 134 -11.87 -5.80 -8.17
C GLY A 134 -12.94 -6.74 -7.58
N PRO A 135 -14.24 -6.54 -7.87
CA PRO A 135 -15.32 -7.31 -7.24
C PRO A 135 -15.12 -8.83 -7.39
N GLU A 136 -14.77 -9.30 -8.58
CA GLU A 136 -14.61 -10.74 -8.87
C GLU A 136 -13.41 -11.34 -8.15
N VAL A 137 -12.24 -10.68 -8.18
CA VAL A 137 -11.01 -11.17 -7.55
C VAL A 137 -11.15 -11.20 -6.03
N THR A 138 -11.74 -10.14 -5.45
CA THR A 138 -11.99 -10.08 -4.01
C THR A 138 -13.01 -11.13 -3.58
N ALA A 139 -14.10 -11.31 -4.33
CA ALA A 139 -15.11 -12.33 -4.03
C ALA A 139 -14.54 -13.75 -4.12
N ALA A 140 -13.69 -14.02 -5.11
CA ALA A 140 -13.01 -15.31 -5.24
C ALA A 140 -12.11 -15.62 -4.05
N GLY A 141 -11.38 -14.62 -3.53
CA GLY A 141 -10.57 -14.76 -2.31
C GLY A 141 -11.40 -15.12 -1.09
N VAL A 142 -12.48 -14.37 -0.82
CA VAL A 142 -13.39 -14.64 0.30
C VAL A 142 -14.06 -16.01 0.17
N PHE A 143 -14.48 -16.39 -1.04
CA PHE A 143 -15.10 -17.69 -1.30
C PHE A 143 -14.12 -18.84 -1.07
N ALA A 144 -12.85 -18.69 -1.48
CA ALA A 144 -11.83 -19.69 -1.21
C ALA A 144 -11.60 -19.87 0.31
N ASP A 145 -11.64 -18.81 1.10
CA ASP A 145 -11.54 -18.90 2.56
C ASP A 145 -12.77 -19.58 3.18
N LEU A 146 -13.98 -19.32 2.67
CA LEU A 146 -15.20 -20.04 3.07
C LEU A 146 -15.06 -21.55 2.82
N LEU A 147 -14.54 -21.93 1.65
CA LEU A 147 -14.27 -23.34 1.33
C LEU A 147 -13.25 -23.94 2.31
N ARG A 148 -12.17 -23.24 2.66
CA ARG A 148 -11.20 -23.74 3.64
C ARG A 148 -11.84 -23.97 5.02
N VAL A 149 -12.70 -23.06 5.47
CA VAL A 149 -13.46 -23.23 6.73
C VAL A 149 -14.38 -24.44 6.63
N ALA A 150 -15.16 -24.56 5.55
CA ALA A 150 -16.08 -25.69 5.37
C ALA A 150 -15.35 -27.04 5.35
N ALA A 151 -14.19 -27.10 4.67
CA ALA A 151 -13.34 -28.29 4.67
C ALA A 151 -12.81 -28.63 6.07
N GLY A 152 -12.38 -27.61 6.83
CA GLY A 152 -11.92 -27.76 8.22
C GLY A 152 -13.00 -28.31 9.16
N GLU A 153 -14.26 -27.95 8.91
CA GLU A 153 -15.43 -28.44 9.64
C GLU A 153 -15.98 -29.78 9.09
N GLY A 154 -15.28 -30.41 8.15
CA GLY A 154 -15.59 -31.76 7.67
C GLY A 154 -16.50 -31.87 6.44
N ALA A 155 -16.78 -30.75 5.75
CA ALA A 155 -17.45 -30.80 4.46
C ALA A 155 -16.58 -31.53 3.41
N ARG A 156 -17.19 -32.39 2.59
CA ARG A 156 -16.54 -32.93 1.40
C ARG A 156 -16.75 -31.93 0.26
N LEU A 157 -15.68 -31.23 -0.09
CA LEU A 157 -15.64 -30.26 -1.19
C LEU A 157 -15.14 -30.90 -2.49
#